data_AF-A0A7K2P912-F1
#
_entry.id   AF-A0A7K2P912-F1
#
_cell.length_a   1.000
_cell.length_b   1.000
_cell.length_c   1.000
_cell.angle_alpha   90.00
_cell.angle_beta   90.00
_cell.angle_gamma   90.00
#
_symmetry.space_group_name_H-M   'P 1'
#
loop_
_entity.id
_entity.type
_entity.pdbx_description
1 polymer ?
#
loop_
_entity_poly.entity_id
_entity_poly.type
_entity_poly.pdbx_seq_one_letter_code
_entity_poly.pdbx_strand_id
1 'polypeptide(L)'
;EDPGRAARLATDARRQAERFGTDTAIGEALRCAAALETGQRAVRLAAQAATYLEASPCQYEHAAARVEYGVAARSAAELNRGLALAESCGADGLAARAREALAVVGRAG
;
A
#
# COMPACT_ATOMS: atom_id res chain seq x y z
N GLU A 1 -24.37 29.55 7.14
CA GLU A 1 -23.02 28.97 6.96
C GLU A 1 -22.12 29.49 8.07
N ASP A 2 -21.25 28.66 8.64
CA ASP A 2 -20.34 29.05 9.73
C ASP A 2 -18.91 29.23 9.16
N PRO A 3 -18.43 30.48 9.06
CA PRO A 3 -17.10 30.80 8.50
C PRO A 3 -15.95 30.10 9.25
N GLY A 4 -16.10 29.87 10.56
CA GLY A 4 -15.10 29.20 11.37
C GLY A 4 -14.98 27.70 11.04
N ARG A 5 -16.09 27.07 10.67
CA ARG A 5 -16.13 25.67 10.23
C ARG A 5 -15.51 25.50 8.84
N ALA A 6 -15.77 26.42 7.91
CA ALA A 6 -15.19 26.41 6.57
C ALA A 6 -13.65 26.55 6.60
N ALA A 7 -13.11 27.43 7.45
CA ALA A 7 -11.67 27.64 7.60
C ALA A 7 -10.93 26.41 8.15
N ARG A 8 -11.56 25.67 9.09
CA ARG A 8 -11.02 24.41 9.62
C ARG A 8 -11.00 23.32 8.55
N LEU A 9 -12.10 23.13 7.83
CA LEU A 9 -12.18 22.14 6.75
C LEU A 9 -11.14 22.40 5.64
N ALA A 10 -10.91 23.66 5.27
CA ALA A 10 -9.88 24.03 4.30
C ALA A 10 -8.45 23.77 4.82
N THR A 11 -8.20 24.02 6.12
CA THR A 11 -6.91 23.75 6.76
C THR A 11 -6.63 22.26 6.84
N ASP A 12 -7.64 21.46 7.20
CA ASP A 12 -7.54 20.02 7.26
C ASP A 12 -7.32 19.46 5.86
N ALA A 13 -8.09 19.90 4.86
CA ALA A 13 -7.89 19.51 3.46
C ALA A 13 -6.48 19.84 2.93
N ARG A 14 -5.89 20.99 3.29
CA ARG A 14 -4.51 21.35 2.92
C ARG A 14 -3.47 20.46 3.60
N ARG A 15 -3.55 20.30 4.93
CA ARG A 15 -2.63 19.41 5.68
C ARG A 15 -2.68 18.00 5.15
N GLN A 16 -3.89 17.59 4.81
CA GLN A 16 -4.18 16.30 4.26
C GLN A 16 -3.58 16.18 2.85
N ALA A 17 -3.75 17.16 1.96
CA ALA A 17 -3.11 17.22 0.64
C ALA A 17 -1.56 17.25 0.70
N GLU A 18 -0.97 17.99 1.64
CA GLU A 18 0.49 18.05 1.86
C GLU A 18 1.06 16.71 2.29
N ARG A 19 0.34 16.01 3.18
CA ARG A 19 0.67 14.65 3.61
C ARG A 19 0.49 13.65 2.47
N PHE A 20 -0.60 13.77 1.72
CA PHE A 20 -0.92 12.92 0.57
C PHE A 20 0.13 13.03 -0.52
N GLY A 21 0.53 14.25 -0.89
CA GLY A 21 1.42 14.49 -2.02
C GLY A 21 2.85 14.01 -1.81
N THR A 22 3.32 13.95 -0.56
CA THR A 22 4.72 13.59 -0.27
C THR A 22 4.87 12.10 0.04
N ASP A 23 4.07 11.56 0.96
CA ASP A 23 4.19 10.16 1.37
C ASP A 23 3.73 9.20 0.26
N THR A 24 2.65 9.53 -0.45
CA THR A 24 2.16 8.71 -1.56
C THR A 24 3.15 8.70 -2.73
N ALA A 25 3.69 9.87 -3.12
CA ALA A 25 4.66 9.95 -4.22
C ALA A 25 5.96 9.20 -3.90
N ILE A 26 6.47 9.29 -2.67
CA ILE A 26 7.63 8.50 -2.24
C ILE A 26 7.30 7.00 -2.25
N GLY A 27 6.14 6.62 -1.73
CA GLY A 27 5.67 5.24 -1.71
C GLY A 27 5.56 4.64 -3.12
N GLU A 28 4.94 5.34 -4.07
CA GLU A 28 4.81 4.90 -5.45
C GLU A 28 6.16 4.81 -6.17
N ALA A 29 7.05 5.79 -5.97
CA ALA A 29 8.39 5.73 -6.53
C ALA A 29 9.16 4.49 -6.02
N LEU A 30 9.02 4.15 -4.74
CA LEU A 30 9.61 2.96 -4.14
C LEU A 30 8.98 1.66 -4.68
N ARG A 31 7.65 1.61 -4.93
CA ARG A 31 7.01 0.46 -5.59
C ARG A 31 7.55 0.23 -6.99
N CYS A 32 7.65 1.30 -7.79
CA CYS A 32 8.23 1.24 -9.13
C CYS A 32 9.68 0.75 -9.08
N ALA A 33 10.49 1.27 -8.15
CA ALA A 33 11.87 0.82 -7.96
C ALA A 33 11.95 -0.65 -7.53
N ALA A 34 11.07 -1.10 -6.62
CA ALA A 34 11.03 -2.48 -6.15
C ALA A 34 10.71 -3.47 -7.30
N ALA A 35 9.80 -3.09 -8.21
CA ALA A 35 9.42 -3.91 -9.36
C ALA A 35 10.55 -4.12 -10.37
N LEU A 36 11.57 -3.25 -10.38
CA LEU A 36 12.74 -3.34 -11.26
C LEU A 36 13.93 -4.08 -10.61
N GLU A 37 13.80 -4.46 -9.35
CA GLU A 37 14.86 -5.08 -8.55
C GLU A 37 14.58 -6.56 -8.30
N THR A 38 15.58 -7.29 -7.78
CA THR A 38 15.40 -8.70 -7.39
C THR A 38 15.95 -8.99 -5.99
N GLY A 39 15.56 -10.14 -5.43
CA GLY A 39 16.06 -10.63 -4.15
C GLY A 39 15.84 -9.65 -2.98
N GLN A 40 16.81 -9.56 -2.08
CA GLN A 40 16.68 -8.79 -0.84
C GLN A 40 16.50 -7.28 -1.04
N ARG A 41 16.96 -6.74 -2.18
CA ARG A 41 16.79 -5.31 -2.48
C ARG A 41 15.35 -4.98 -2.84
N ALA A 42 14.71 -5.81 -3.67
CA ALA A 42 13.28 -5.70 -3.97
C ALA A 42 12.42 -5.78 -2.69
N VAL A 43 12.74 -6.72 -1.79
CA VAL A 43 12.03 -6.88 -0.51
C VAL A 43 12.10 -5.62 0.35
N ARG A 44 13.29 -5.02 0.51
CA ARG A 44 13.44 -3.79 1.32
C ARG A 44 12.67 -2.61 0.74
N LEU A 45 12.78 -2.39 -0.57
CA LEU A 45 12.07 -1.29 -1.24
C LEU A 45 10.55 -1.46 -1.14
N ALA A 46 10.05 -2.68 -1.34
CA ALA A 46 8.62 -2.98 -1.20
C ALA A 46 8.13 -2.78 0.26
N ALA A 47 8.94 -3.16 1.25
CA ALA A 47 8.61 -2.89 2.66
C ALA A 47 8.51 -1.39 2.96
N GLN A 48 9.49 -0.60 2.48
CA GLN A 48 9.48 0.85 2.66
C GLN A 48 8.26 1.49 1.98
N ALA A 49 7.94 1.07 0.75
CA ALA A 49 6.76 1.52 0.04
C ALA A 49 5.47 1.26 0.83
N ALA A 50 5.32 0.04 1.39
CA ALA A 50 4.16 -0.29 2.21
C ALA A 50 4.03 0.61 3.44
N THR A 51 5.15 0.93 4.11
CA THR A 51 5.16 1.85 5.27
C THR A 51 4.74 3.27 4.91
N TYR A 52 5.24 3.82 3.79
CA TYR A 52 4.85 5.17 3.36
C TYR A 52 3.36 5.22 2.96
N LEU A 53 2.87 4.17 2.31
CA LEU A 53 1.48 4.10 1.86
C LEU A 53 0.50 3.75 2.98
N GLU A 54 0.95 3.12 4.07
CA GLU A 54 0.14 2.95 5.28
C GLU A 54 -0.23 4.30 5.94
N ALA A 55 0.65 5.30 5.84
CA ALA A 55 0.38 6.66 6.31
C ALA A 55 -0.47 7.49 5.33
N SER A 56 -0.65 6.99 4.09
CA SER A 56 -1.45 7.60 3.03
C SER A 56 -2.93 7.23 3.19
N PRO A 57 -3.88 8.11 2.84
CA PRO A 57 -5.34 7.87 2.90
C PRO A 57 -5.82 6.85 1.86
N CYS A 58 -4.98 6.54 0.86
CA CYS A 58 -5.40 5.89 -0.35
C CYS A 58 -5.28 4.38 -0.14
N GLN A 59 -6.40 3.78 0.24
CA GLN A 59 -6.44 2.38 0.70
C GLN A 59 -6.05 1.39 -0.41
N TYR A 60 -6.28 1.75 -1.67
CA TYR A 60 -5.92 0.90 -2.81
C TYR A 60 -4.40 0.76 -2.95
N GLU A 61 -3.67 1.86 -2.89
CA GLU A 61 -2.22 1.92 -3.07
C GLU A 61 -1.51 1.24 -1.90
N HIS A 62 -2.05 1.40 -0.69
CA HIS A 62 -1.59 0.64 0.47
C HIS A 62 -1.81 -0.87 0.27
N ALA A 63 -3.01 -1.28 -0.16
CA ALA A 63 -3.29 -2.69 -0.45
C ALA A 63 -2.32 -3.24 -1.51
N ALA A 64 -2.10 -2.51 -2.61
CA ALA A 64 -1.19 -2.90 -3.68
C ALA A 64 0.25 -3.07 -3.18
N ALA A 65 0.75 -2.10 -2.41
CA ALA A 65 2.09 -2.14 -1.84
C ALA A 65 2.28 -3.33 -0.89
N ARG A 66 1.26 -3.61 -0.06
CA ARG A 66 1.31 -4.74 0.89
C ARG A 66 1.31 -6.09 0.19
N VAL A 67 0.50 -6.25 -0.87
CA VAL A 67 0.51 -7.47 -1.69
C VAL A 67 1.84 -7.66 -2.39
N GLU A 68 2.41 -6.60 -2.98
CA GLU A 68 3.73 -6.65 -3.64
C GLU A 68 4.85 -7.00 -2.66
N TYR A 69 4.82 -6.42 -1.45
CA TYR A 69 5.75 -6.77 -0.39
C TYR A 69 5.62 -8.23 0.03
N GLY A 70 4.39 -8.72 0.22
CA GLY A 70 4.12 -10.11 0.56
C GLY A 70 4.64 -11.10 -0.49
N VAL A 71 4.48 -10.78 -1.78
CA VAL A 71 5.03 -11.58 -2.88
C VAL A 71 6.55 -11.59 -2.84
N ALA A 72 7.19 -10.41 -2.78
CA ALA A 72 8.64 -10.29 -2.78
C ALA A 72 9.27 -11.02 -1.57
N ALA A 73 8.67 -10.88 -0.39
CA ALA A 73 9.14 -11.51 0.85
C ALA A 73 8.75 -12.99 0.96
N ARG A 74 7.89 -13.51 0.08
CA ARG A 74 7.21 -14.81 0.21
C ARG A 74 6.55 -14.98 1.58
N SER A 75 5.90 -13.92 2.06
CA SER A 75 5.31 -13.87 3.41
C SER A 75 3.80 -14.02 3.35
N ALA A 76 3.29 -15.17 3.80
CA ALA A 76 1.85 -15.39 3.89
C ALA A 76 1.17 -14.38 4.84
N ALA A 77 1.85 -13.98 5.92
CA ALA A 77 1.32 -12.99 6.85
C ALA A 77 1.08 -11.63 6.17
N GLU A 78 2.00 -11.20 5.31
CA GLU A 78 1.89 -9.92 4.60
C GLU A 78 0.87 -9.99 3.46
N LEU A 79 0.81 -11.11 2.76
CA LEU A 79 -0.22 -11.36 1.75
C LEU A 79 -1.63 -11.35 2.36
N ASN A 80 -1.83 -11.93 3.54
CA ASN A 80 -3.12 -11.89 4.24
C ASN A 80 -3.51 -10.47 4.66
N ARG A 81 -2.56 -9.63 5.10
CA ARG A 81 -2.84 -8.22 5.40
C ARG A 81 -3.23 -7.43 4.14
N GLY A 82 -2.49 -7.65 3.04
CA GLY A 82 -2.81 -7.04 1.75
C GLY A 82 -4.17 -7.47 1.21
N LEU A 83 -4.53 -8.76 1.37
CA LEU A 83 -5.85 -9.28 1.01
C LEU A 83 -6.98 -8.60 1.79
N ALA A 84 -6.84 -8.49 3.12
CA ALA A 84 -7.85 -7.83 3.94
C ALA A 84 -8.07 -6.36 3.54
N LEU A 85 -7.00 -5.63 3.23
CA LEU A 85 -7.08 -4.25 2.75
C LEU A 85 -7.74 -4.16 1.36
N ALA A 86 -7.41 -5.08 0.45
CA ALA A 86 -8.01 -5.13 -0.88
C ALA A 86 -9.52 -5.41 -0.81
N GLU A 87 -9.93 -6.33 0.06
CA GLU A 87 -11.35 -6.63 0.30
C GLU A 87 -12.09 -5.44 0.92
N SER A 88 -11.47 -4.74 1.89
CA SER A 88 -12.12 -3.59 2.54
C SER A 88 -12.30 -2.38 1.62
N CYS A 89 -11.44 -2.21 0.61
CA CYS A 89 -11.54 -1.13 -0.37
C CYS A 89 -12.20 -1.54 -1.71
N GLY A 90 -12.66 -2.79 -1.84
CA GLY A 90 -13.33 -3.28 -3.06
C GLY A 90 -12.39 -3.50 -4.25
N ALA A 91 -11.10 -3.71 -4.01
CA ALA A 91 -10.09 -3.92 -5.04
C ALA A 91 -9.99 -5.40 -5.44
N ASP A 92 -11.03 -5.92 -6.10
CA ASP A 92 -11.17 -7.35 -6.40
C ASP A 92 -9.98 -7.95 -7.17
N GLY A 93 -9.40 -7.19 -8.11
CA GLY A 93 -8.21 -7.62 -8.85
C GLY A 93 -6.98 -7.80 -7.97
N LEU A 94 -6.80 -6.95 -6.95
CA LEU A 94 -5.73 -7.10 -5.96
C LEU A 94 -6.01 -8.28 -5.03
N ALA A 95 -7.26 -8.46 -4.62
CA ALA A 95 -7.66 -9.58 -3.77
C ALA A 95 -7.42 -10.93 -4.48
N ALA A 96 -7.74 -11.04 -5.77
CA ALA A 96 -7.42 -12.21 -6.58
C ALA A 96 -5.91 -12.49 -6.62
N ARG A 97 -5.10 -11.48 -6.94
CA ARG A 97 -3.62 -11.58 -6.95
C ARG A 97 -3.06 -12.05 -5.60
N ALA A 98 -3.58 -11.53 -4.49
CA ALA A 98 -3.13 -11.91 -3.15
C ALA A 98 -3.43 -13.39 -2.84
N ARG A 99 -4.63 -13.87 -3.21
CA ARG A 99 -5.02 -15.28 -3.03
C ARG A 99 -4.16 -16.23 -3.88
N GLU A 100 -3.87 -15.86 -5.13
CA GLU A 100 -2.97 -16.64 -6.00
C GLU A 100 -1.57 -16.75 -5.39
N ALA A 101 -1.01 -15.63 -4.92
CA ALA A 101 0.29 -15.62 -4.25
C ALA A 101 0.31 -16.47 -2.97
N LEU A 102 -0.76 -16.42 -2.17
CA LEU A 102 -0.92 -17.27 -0.97
C LEU A 102 -0.91 -18.76 -1.32
N ALA A 103 -1.60 -19.14 -2.40
CA ALA A 103 -1.59 -20.52 -2.87
C ALA A 103 -0.18 -20.99 -3.29
N VAL A 104 0.63 -20.10 -3.88
CA VAL A 104 2.02 -20.41 -4.22
C VAL A 104 2.89 -20.54 -2.97
N VAL A 105 2.81 -19.60 -2.03
CA VAL A 105 3.60 -19.62 -0.78
C VAL A 105 3.25 -20.83 0.08
N GLY A 106 1.96 -21.17 0.19
CA GLY A 106 1.49 -22.31 0.97
C GLY A 106 1.85 -23.69 0.39
N ARG A 107 2.24 -23.76 -0.90
CA ARG A 107 2.76 -24.99 -1.53
C ARG A 107 4.27 -25.17 -1.34
N ALA A 108 4.98 -24.12 -0.93
CA ALA A 108 6.43 -24.10 -0.80
C ALA A 108 6.94 -24.37 0.62
N GLY A 109 6.03 -24.53 1.60
CA GLY A 109 6.31 -24.95 2.97
C GLY A 109 5.75 -26.34 3.24
#